data_AF-X1Q4D6-F1
#
_entry.id   AF-X1Q4D6-F1
#
_cell.length_a   1.000
_cell.length_b   1.000
_cell.length_c   1.000
_cell.angle_alpha   90.00
_cell.angle_beta   90.00
_cell.angle_gamma   90.00
#
_symmetry.space_group_name_H-M   'P 1'
#
loop_
_entity.id
_entity.type
_entity.pdbx_description
1 polymer ?
#
loop_
_entity_poly.entity_id
_entity_poly.type
_entity_poly.pdbx_seq_one_letter_code
_entity_poly.pdbx_strand_id
1 'polypeptide(L)'
;QLGGFYSVHVWKTTKPLEPHLHVHLNLLNVAYHPRQKAFHRFKPFVDHYKVKIAWRASLSSVGLWDSPLASFLPDCHVGYIKLSHKEKVVSRISYVFRKPIVDINKNIDSCDTTHVDPVWIRSLLDYTPRQVFTGWAVSLKRFGFNSSKSILPTCPCCGEFLVYEYRLREIPPEIPWFTIDQGGGLVEIAPFG
;
A
#
# COMPACT_ATOMS: atom_id res chain seq x y z
N GLN A 1 20.55 9.71 -5.28
CA GLN A 1 19.41 9.10 -5.97
C GLN A 1 18.23 9.05 -5.01
N LEU A 2 17.05 9.48 -5.45
CA LEU A 2 15.80 9.34 -4.67
C LEU A 2 15.20 7.95 -4.86
N GLY A 3 14.27 7.59 -3.98
CA GLY A 3 13.52 6.36 -4.06
C GLY A 3 12.08 6.61 -3.67
N GLY A 4 11.18 5.88 -4.31
CA GLY A 4 9.75 6.04 -4.10
C GLY A 4 8.99 4.96 -4.82
N PHE A 5 7.68 5.08 -4.74
CA PHE A 5 6.76 4.22 -5.47
C PHE A 5 5.49 4.99 -5.77
N TYR A 6 4.80 4.55 -6.82
CA TYR A 6 3.47 5.03 -7.11
C TYR A 6 2.52 3.89 -7.45
N SER A 7 1.23 4.18 -7.29
CA SER A 7 0.13 3.32 -7.69
C SER A 7 -0.90 4.16 -8.43
N VAL A 8 -1.42 3.62 -9.52
CA VAL A 8 -2.50 4.23 -10.29
C VAL A 8 -3.80 3.64 -9.78
N HIS A 9 -4.77 4.51 -9.52
CA HIS A 9 -6.15 4.13 -9.20
C HIS A 9 -7.05 4.72 -10.27
N VAL A 10 -8.05 3.93 -10.69
CA VAL A 10 -9.04 4.34 -11.71
C VAL A 10 -10.44 4.52 -11.11
N TRP A 11 -10.57 4.40 -9.79
CA TRP A 11 -11.81 4.62 -9.03
C TRP A 11 -11.54 5.58 -7.87
N LYS A 12 -12.60 6.09 -7.24
CA LYS A 12 -12.51 6.87 -6.01
C LYS A 12 -13.04 6.07 -4.84
N THR A 13 -12.37 6.12 -3.69
CA THR A 13 -12.80 5.37 -2.49
C THR A 13 -14.23 5.66 -2.04
N THR A 14 -14.68 6.91 -2.06
CA THR A 14 -16.03 7.28 -1.61
C THR A 14 -17.12 7.01 -2.64
N LYS A 15 -16.72 6.77 -3.90
CA LYS A 15 -17.61 6.55 -5.03
C LYS A 15 -16.96 5.54 -6.00
N PRO A 16 -16.74 4.30 -5.56
CA PRO A 16 -15.93 3.33 -6.31
C PRO A 16 -16.55 2.91 -7.64
N LEU A 17 -17.86 3.11 -7.85
CA LEU A 17 -18.52 2.77 -9.10
C LEU A 17 -18.34 3.85 -10.19
N GLU A 18 -17.89 5.05 -9.84
CA GLU A 18 -17.63 6.12 -10.80
C GLU A 18 -16.16 6.08 -11.28
N PRO A 19 -15.89 6.16 -12.60
CA PRO A 19 -14.54 6.29 -13.12
C PRO A 19 -13.83 7.51 -12.55
N HIS A 20 -12.65 7.31 -11.97
CA HIS A 20 -11.86 8.37 -11.34
C HIS A 20 -10.36 8.05 -11.36
N LEU A 21 -9.67 8.58 -12.37
CA LEU A 21 -8.23 8.41 -12.52
C LEU A 21 -7.46 9.31 -11.55
N HIS A 22 -6.65 8.70 -10.70
CA HIS A 22 -5.69 9.42 -9.87
C HIS A 22 -4.45 8.57 -9.56
N VAL A 23 -3.38 9.22 -9.11
CA VAL A 23 -2.11 8.56 -8.81
C VAL A 23 -1.67 8.89 -7.40
N HIS A 24 -1.31 7.86 -6.65
CA HIS A 24 -0.65 8.00 -5.37
C HIS A 24 0.86 7.88 -5.53
N LEU A 25 1.56 9.01 -5.54
CA LEU A 25 3.02 9.05 -5.50
C LEU A 25 3.52 9.17 -4.06
N ASN A 26 4.41 8.26 -3.65
CA ASN A 26 5.07 8.29 -2.35
C ASN A 26 6.57 8.42 -2.56
N LEU A 27 7.13 9.55 -2.12
CA LEU A 27 8.57 9.80 -2.10
C LEU A 27 9.11 9.51 -0.71
N LEU A 28 10.14 8.67 -0.64
CA LEU A 28 10.78 8.34 0.62
C LEU A 28 11.72 9.48 1.01
N ASN A 29 11.71 9.86 2.29
CA ASN A 29 12.51 10.96 2.85
C ASN A 29 13.99 10.57 3.07
N VAL A 30 14.53 9.77 2.14
CA VAL A 30 15.89 9.25 2.18
C VAL A 30 16.45 9.13 0.77
N ALA A 31 17.67 9.61 0.60
CA ALA A 31 18.41 9.58 -0.66
C ALA A 31 19.61 8.65 -0.53
N TYR A 32 19.83 7.81 -1.53
CA TYR A 32 21.05 7.01 -1.61
C TYR A 32 22.17 7.81 -2.28
N HIS A 33 23.36 7.85 -1.67
CA HIS A 33 24.56 8.44 -2.23
C HIS A 33 25.48 7.33 -2.77
N PRO A 34 25.57 7.12 -4.10
CA PRO A 34 26.29 5.97 -4.66
C PRO A 34 27.79 5.93 -4.34
N ARG A 35 28.47 7.08 -4.39
CA ARG A 35 29.92 7.14 -4.12
C ARG A 35 30.27 6.81 -2.66
N GLN A 36 29.48 7.31 -1.71
CA GLN A 36 29.63 7.05 -0.28
C GLN A 36 29.01 5.72 0.16
N LYS A 37 28.25 5.07 -0.73
CA LYS A 37 27.45 3.87 -0.44
C LYS A 37 26.54 4.01 0.79
N ALA A 38 26.03 5.22 1.04
CA ALA A 38 25.28 5.56 2.25
C ALA A 38 23.90 6.16 1.94
N PHE A 39 22.97 6.00 2.88
CA PHE A 39 21.65 6.62 2.83
C PHE A 39 21.62 7.87 3.71
N HIS A 40 21.11 8.97 3.16
CA HIS A 40 20.98 10.25 3.84
C HIS A 40 19.51 10.62 3.96
N ARG A 41 19.05 10.85 5.19
CA ARG A 41 17.71 11.38 5.43
C ARG A 41 17.67 12.85 5.10
N PHE A 42 16.55 13.29 4.57
CA PHE A 42 16.29 14.70 4.29
C PHE A 42 14.81 15.01 4.55
N LYS A 43 14.50 16.26 4.87
CA LYS A 43 13.11 16.72 4.88
C LYS A 43 12.76 17.19 3.46
N PRO A 44 11.88 16.49 2.72
CA PRO A 44 11.53 16.92 1.38
C PRO A 44 10.78 18.24 1.44
N PHE A 45 11.21 19.21 0.64
CA PHE A 45 10.41 20.38 0.29
C PHE A 45 9.85 20.15 -1.12
N VAL A 46 8.54 19.99 -1.23
CA VAL A 46 7.85 19.72 -2.49
C VAL A 46 6.94 20.90 -2.81
N ASP A 47 7.27 21.60 -3.89
CA ASP A 47 6.47 22.70 -4.40
C ASP A 47 5.22 22.14 -5.09
N HIS A 48 4.06 22.49 -4.55
CA HIS A 48 2.76 21.99 -5.01
C HIS A 48 2.46 22.41 -6.45
N TYR A 49 2.83 23.62 -6.85
CA TYR A 49 2.61 24.13 -8.20
C TYR A 49 3.47 23.35 -9.21
N LYS A 50 4.75 23.09 -8.88
CA LYS A 50 5.63 22.27 -9.74
C LYS A 50 5.12 20.84 -9.88
N VAL A 51 4.54 20.25 -8.83
CA VAL A 51 3.90 18.93 -8.92
C VAL A 51 2.73 18.95 -9.89
N LYS A 52 1.87 19.97 -9.81
CA LYS A 52 0.73 20.11 -10.74
C LYS A 52 1.18 20.22 -12.20
N ILE A 53 2.24 21.00 -12.47
CA ILE A 53 2.82 21.12 -13.81
C ILE A 53 3.36 19.77 -14.29
N ALA A 54 4.13 19.07 -13.46
CA ALA A 54 4.69 17.76 -13.80
C ALA A 54 3.58 16.72 -14.06
N TRP A 55 2.49 16.79 -13.29
CA TRP A 55 1.35 15.89 -13.46
C TRP A 55 0.60 16.19 -14.75
N ARG A 56 0.36 17.46 -15.08
CA ARG A 56 -0.18 17.87 -16.38
C ARG A 56 0.67 17.33 -17.52
N ALA A 57 1.98 17.56 -17.48
CA ALA A 57 2.89 17.10 -18.53
C ALA A 57 2.83 15.57 -18.71
N SER A 58 2.72 14.83 -17.61
CA SER A 58 2.56 13.37 -17.65
C SER A 58 1.24 12.96 -18.32
N LEU A 59 0.12 13.59 -17.96
CA LEU A 59 -1.19 13.33 -18.58
C LEU A 59 -1.20 13.70 -20.08
N SER A 60 -0.62 14.85 -20.44
CA SER A 60 -0.49 15.27 -21.85
C SER A 60 0.31 14.27 -22.67
N SER A 61 1.40 13.71 -22.11
CA SER A 61 2.26 12.76 -22.82
C SER A 61 1.56 11.46 -23.23
N VAL A 62 0.43 11.14 -22.60
CA VAL A 62 -0.39 9.95 -22.88
C VAL A 62 -1.77 10.28 -23.45
N GLY A 63 -1.99 11.53 -23.88
CA GLY A 63 -3.25 11.96 -24.49
C GLY A 63 -4.43 12.09 -23.50
N LEU A 64 -4.16 12.18 -22.19
CA LEU A 64 -5.19 12.32 -21.14
C LEU A 64 -5.31 13.76 -20.63
N TRP A 65 -4.79 14.74 -21.37
CA TRP A 65 -4.91 16.15 -21.06
C TRP A 65 -4.91 16.99 -22.33
N ASP A 66 -6.03 17.65 -22.60
CA ASP A 66 -6.33 18.40 -23.82
C ASP A 66 -6.61 19.89 -23.55
N SER A 67 -6.71 20.31 -22.28
CA SER A 67 -7.02 21.69 -21.95
C SER A 67 -5.96 22.67 -22.48
N PRO A 68 -6.35 23.68 -23.27
CA PRO A 68 -5.43 24.64 -23.87
C PRO A 68 -4.96 25.71 -22.87
N LEU A 69 -5.60 25.81 -21.70
CA LEU A 69 -5.30 26.84 -20.71
C LEU A 69 -4.13 26.43 -19.82
N ALA A 70 -3.02 27.17 -19.91
CA ALA A 70 -1.83 26.92 -19.09
C ALA A 70 -2.08 27.07 -17.57
N SER A 71 -3.10 27.85 -17.18
CA SER A 71 -3.54 28.03 -15.79
C SER A 71 -4.43 26.89 -15.29
N PHE A 72 -5.05 26.13 -16.19
CA PHE A 72 -5.81 24.95 -15.82
C PHE A 72 -4.81 23.84 -15.48
N LEU A 73 -4.85 23.41 -14.22
CA LEU A 73 -3.91 22.45 -13.65
C LEU A 73 -4.68 21.33 -12.96
N PRO A 74 -4.16 20.10 -12.98
CA PRO A 74 -4.84 18.99 -12.34
C PRO A 74 -4.87 19.17 -10.82
N ASP A 75 -5.86 18.53 -10.21
CA ASP A 75 -5.91 18.42 -8.75
C ASP A 75 -4.75 17.59 -8.24
N CYS A 76 -4.12 18.09 -7.18
CA CYS A 76 -2.98 17.45 -6.54
C CYS A 76 -3.09 17.72 -5.04
N HIS A 77 -2.77 16.71 -4.22
CA HIS A 77 -2.65 16.88 -2.78
C HIS A 77 -1.24 16.44 -2.35
N VAL A 78 -0.49 17.36 -1.76
CA VAL A 78 0.87 17.11 -1.26
C VAL A 78 0.82 17.07 0.26
N GLY A 79 1.41 16.03 0.85
CA GLY A 79 1.46 15.87 2.30
C GLY A 79 2.74 15.17 2.73
N TYR A 80 3.16 15.43 3.96
CA TYR A 80 4.31 14.78 4.57
C TYR A 80 3.86 14.01 5.81
N ILE A 81 4.11 12.70 5.81
CA ILE A 81 3.86 11.83 6.96
C ILE A 81 5.21 11.59 7.64
N LYS A 82 5.35 12.05 8.89
CA LYS A 82 6.53 11.75 9.71
C LYS A 82 6.58 10.25 10.02
N LEU A 83 7.76 9.66 9.95
CA LEU A 83 7.98 8.24 10.30
C LEU A 83 7.64 7.91 11.76
N SER A 84 7.59 8.92 12.65
CA SER A 84 7.10 8.75 14.03
C SER A 84 5.62 8.35 14.08
N HIS A 85 4.83 8.62 13.04
CA HIS A 85 3.43 8.23 12.92
C HIS A 85 3.31 6.93 12.11
N LYS A 86 3.85 5.84 12.67
CA LYS A 86 3.97 4.54 11.98
C LYS A 86 2.62 4.04 11.48
N GLU A 87 1.58 4.18 12.29
CA GLU A 87 0.20 3.82 11.99
C GLU A 87 -0.35 4.54 10.75
N LYS A 88 -0.05 5.84 10.60
CA LYS A 88 -0.45 6.62 9.42
C LYS A 88 0.32 6.19 8.18
N VAL A 89 1.61 5.85 8.32
CA VAL A 89 2.42 5.33 7.21
C VAL A 89 1.88 3.99 6.72
N VAL A 90 1.65 3.03 7.63
CA VAL A 90 1.11 1.71 7.28
C VAL A 90 -0.27 1.84 6.66
N SER A 91 -1.17 2.62 7.27
CA SER A 91 -2.51 2.88 6.72
C SER A 91 -2.45 3.46 5.31
N ARG A 92 -1.57 4.45 5.07
CA ARG A 92 -1.36 5.04 3.74
C ARG A 92 -0.86 4.01 2.74
N ILE A 93 0.13 3.19 3.09
CA ILE A 93 0.69 2.17 2.20
C ILE A 93 -0.38 1.12 1.84
N SER A 94 -1.10 0.61 2.85
CA SER A 94 -2.20 -0.35 2.66
C SER A 94 -3.30 0.22 1.78
N TYR A 95 -3.61 1.52 1.93
CA TYR A 95 -4.58 2.21 1.09
C TYR A 95 -4.14 2.30 -0.37
N VAL A 96 -2.89 2.71 -0.62
CA VAL A 96 -2.34 2.92 -1.96
C VAL A 96 -2.33 1.64 -2.80
N PHE A 97 -2.21 0.48 -2.16
CA PHE A 97 -2.15 -0.84 -2.82
C PHE A 97 -3.45 -1.65 -2.70
N ARG A 98 -4.51 -1.05 -2.19
CA ARG A 98 -5.79 -1.70 -2.00
C ARG A 98 -6.47 -2.03 -3.33
N LYS A 99 -7.11 -3.20 -3.40
CA LYS A 99 -7.98 -3.59 -4.52
C LYS A 99 -9.32 -2.83 -4.48
N PRO A 100 -9.91 -2.50 -5.64
CA PRO A 100 -11.16 -1.75 -5.71
C PRO A 100 -12.31 -2.43 -4.95
N ILE A 101 -12.39 -3.76 -4.94
CA ILE A 101 -13.41 -4.53 -4.20
C ILE A 101 -13.52 -4.15 -2.72
N VAL A 102 -12.41 -3.77 -2.08
CA VAL A 102 -12.40 -3.38 -0.67
C VAL A 102 -13.14 -2.05 -0.48
N ASP A 103 -12.97 -1.11 -1.41
CA ASP A 103 -13.66 0.17 -1.35
C ASP A 103 -15.12 0.03 -1.81
N ILE A 104 -15.41 -0.85 -2.78
CA ILE A 104 -16.78 -1.23 -3.17
C ILE A 104 -17.52 -1.77 -1.95
N ASN A 105 -17.02 -2.82 -1.31
CA ASN A 105 -17.67 -3.42 -0.14
C ASN A 105 -17.88 -2.42 1.00
N LYS A 106 -16.99 -1.44 1.15
CA LYS A 106 -17.09 -0.43 2.20
C LYS A 106 -18.09 0.70 1.89
N ASN A 107 -18.31 1.02 0.62
CA ASN A 107 -19.04 2.22 0.20
C ASN A 107 -20.18 1.95 -0.78
N ILE A 108 -20.55 0.68 -1.01
CA ILE A 108 -21.60 0.34 -1.99
C ILE A 108 -22.94 0.97 -1.62
N ASP A 109 -23.27 1.02 -0.33
CA ASP A 109 -24.54 1.57 0.17
C ASP A 109 -24.68 3.07 -0.08
N SER A 110 -23.57 3.78 -0.30
CA SER A 110 -23.55 5.22 -0.62
C SER A 110 -23.38 5.51 -2.11
N CYS A 111 -23.30 4.49 -2.95
CA CYS A 111 -23.17 4.63 -4.40
C CYS A 111 -24.54 4.63 -5.09
N ASP A 112 -24.66 5.40 -6.17
CA ASP A 112 -25.76 5.20 -7.12
C ASP A 112 -25.53 3.92 -7.91
N THR A 113 -26.37 2.91 -7.67
CA THR A 113 -26.30 1.61 -8.33
C THR A 113 -27.24 1.49 -9.54
N THR A 114 -28.05 2.53 -9.81
CA THR A 114 -29.14 2.49 -10.80
C THR A 114 -28.64 2.45 -12.25
N HIS A 115 -27.50 3.10 -12.53
CA HIS A 115 -26.97 3.30 -13.88
C HIS A 115 -25.51 2.88 -14.03
N VAL A 116 -25.15 1.80 -13.34
CA VAL A 116 -23.79 1.31 -13.34
C VAL A 116 -23.48 0.60 -14.66
N ASP A 117 -22.46 1.08 -15.38
CA ASP A 117 -21.99 0.44 -16.60
C ASP A 117 -21.39 -0.96 -16.31
N PRO A 118 -22.00 -2.04 -16.84
CA PRO A 118 -21.50 -3.41 -16.60
C PRO A 118 -20.09 -3.65 -17.14
N VAL A 119 -19.70 -2.98 -18.23
CA VAL A 119 -18.37 -3.11 -18.82
C VAL A 119 -17.34 -2.48 -17.89
N TRP A 120 -17.62 -1.27 -17.39
CA TRP A 120 -16.80 -0.61 -16.40
C TRP A 120 -16.63 -1.45 -15.13
N ILE A 121 -17.71 -1.96 -14.53
CA ILE A 121 -17.61 -2.75 -13.30
C ILE A 121 -16.80 -4.00 -13.48
N ARG A 122 -16.97 -4.72 -14.60
CA ARG A 122 -16.14 -5.88 -14.89
C ARG A 122 -14.67 -5.50 -14.96
N SER A 123 -14.35 -4.43 -15.71
CA SER A 123 -12.98 -3.93 -15.81
C SER A 123 -12.41 -3.50 -14.45
N LEU A 124 -13.24 -2.93 -13.58
CA LEU A 124 -12.85 -2.49 -12.25
C LEU A 124 -12.61 -3.67 -11.31
N LEU A 125 -13.46 -4.70 -11.34
CA LEU A 125 -13.29 -5.91 -10.53
C LEU A 125 -12.02 -6.68 -10.93
N ASP A 126 -11.68 -6.68 -12.21
CA ASP A 126 -10.45 -7.28 -12.75
C ASP A 126 -9.22 -6.37 -12.56
N TYR A 127 -9.40 -5.11 -12.15
CA TYR A 127 -8.32 -4.16 -11.99
C TYR A 127 -7.39 -4.55 -10.84
N THR A 128 -6.12 -4.79 -11.18
CA THR A 128 -5.05 -4.98 -10.21
C THR A 128 -4.21 -3.70 -10.15
N PRO A 129 -4.15 -3.01 -9.00
CA PRO A 129 -3.35 -1.80 -8.84
C PRO A 129 -1.89 -2.05 -9.20
N ARG A 130 -1.41 -1.32 -10.20
CA ARG A 130 -0.02 -1.44 -10.65
C ARG A 130 0.89 -0.71 -9.67
N GLN A 131 1.72 -1.48 -8.96
CA GLN A 131 2.75 -0.94 -8.08
C GLN A 131 4.02 -0.67 -8.89
N VAL A 132 4.44 0.59 -8.97
CA VAL A 132 5.66 0.96 -9.69
C VAL A 132 6.65 1.56 -8.71
N PHE A 133 7.77 0.88 -8.52
CA PHE A 133 8.89 1.37 -7.73
C PHE A 133 9.83 2.20 -8.60
N THR A 134 10.44 3.23 -8.02
CA THR A 134 11.34 4.15 -8.73
C THR A 134 12.64 4.38 -7.98
N GLY A 135 13.69 4.71 -8.73
CA GLY A 135 15.03 4.98 -8.18
C GLY A 135 15.60 3.79 -7.42
N TRP A 136 16.20 4.03 -6.25
CA TRP A 136 16.79 2.94 -5.46
C TRP A 136 15.75 1.95 -4.90
N ALA A 137 14.47 2.33 -4.83
CA ALA A 137 13.41 1.45 -4.34
C ALA A 137 13.08 0.27 -5.28
N VAL A 138 13.52 0.34 -6.55
CA VAL A 138 13.32 -0.73 -7.55
C VAL A 138 13.96 -2.05 -7.12
N SER A 139 15.08 -2.00 -6.38
CA SER A 139 15.79 -3.21 -5.97
C SER A 139 16.40 -3.03 -4.60
N LEU A 140 15.58 -3.19 -3.56
CA LEU A 140 16.02 -3.13 -2.16
C LEU A 140 17.07 -4.21 -1.84
N LYS A 141 17.03 -5.36 -2.53
CA LYS A 141 18.02 -6.45 -2.40
C LYS A 141 19.46 -5.99 -2.66
N ARG A 142 19.66 -5.03 -3.59
CA ARG A 142 20.99 -4.46 -3.89
C ARG A 142 21.61 -3.72 -2.70
N PHE A 143 20.79 -3.34 -1.72
CA PHE A 143 21.21 -2.67 -0.50
C PHE A 143 21.14 -3.60 0.72
N GLY A 144 21.01 -4.91 0.51
CA GLY A 144 20.96 -5.90 1.60
C GLY A 144 19.58 -6.11 2.22
N PHE A 145 18.55 -5.39 1.76
CA PHE A 145 17.17 -5.60 2.22
C PHE A 145 16.57 -6.81 1.49
N ASN A 146 16.66 -7.98 2.12
CA ASN A 146 15.95 -9.18 1.68
C ASN A 146 14.68 -9.34 2.53
N SER A 147 13.53 -9.56 1.88
CA SER A 147 12.23 -9.73 2.54
C SER A 147 12.19 -10.87 3.56
N SER A 148 13.10 -11.85 3.45
CA SER A 148 13.27 -12.93 4.42
C SER A 148 14.05 -12.54 5.68
N LYS A 149 14.65 -11.34 5.74
CA LYS A 149 15.52 -10.86 6.84
C LYS A 149 15.09 -9.52 7.44
N SER A 150 14.12 -8.83 6.86
CA SER A 150 13.88 -7.40 7.13
C SER A 150 12.88 -7.07 8.23
N ILE A 151 12.23 -8.07 8.84
CA ILE A 151 11.47 -7.89 10.09
C ILE A 151 11.73 -9.16 10.89
N LEU A 152 12.54 -9.09 11.95
CA LEU A 152 12.45 -10.11 12.99
C LEU A 152 11.01 -10.05 13.48
N PRO A 153 10.20 -11.12 13.32
CA PRO A 153 8.81 -11.09 13.74
C PRO A 153 8.78 -10.64 15.20
N THR A 154 7.92 -9.70 15.57
CA THR A 154 7.79 -9.29 16.97
C THR A 154 6.64 -10.03 17.62
N CYS A 155 6.76 -10.39 18.90
CA CYS A 155 5.71 -11.03 19.67
C CYS A 155 4.47 -10.14 19.64
N PRO A 156 3.29 -10.65 19.21
CA PRO A 156 2.07 -9.84 19.16
C PRO A 156 1.57 -9.44 20.56
N CYS A 157 2.04 -10.08 21.63
CA CYS A 157 1.66 -9.80 23.01
C CYS A 157 2.60 -8.79 23.70
N CYS A 158 3.92 -9.02 23.61
CA CYS A 158 4.90 -8.21 24.36
C CYS A 158 5.80 -7.32 23.47
N GLY A 159 5.74 -7.45 22.14
CA GLY A 159 6.53 -6.64 21.21
C GLY A 159 8.01 -7.03 21.08
N GLU A 160 8.48 -8.01 21.86
CA GLU A 160 9.86 -8.52 21.79
C GLU A 160 10.16 -9.23 20.47
N PHE A 161 11.44 -9.29 20.08
CA PHE A 161 11.84 -10.00 18.86
C PHE A 161 11.64 -11.52 19.02
N LEU A 162 10.88 -12.12 18.11
CA LEU A 162 10.74 -13.56 17.98
C LEU A 162 12.00 -14.11 17.33
N VAL A 163 12.60 -15.08 18.01
CA VAL A 163 13.69 -15.90 17.50
C VAL A 163 13.08 -17.18 16.96
N TYR A 164 13.50 -17.59 15.77
CA TYR A 164 13.18 -18.92 15.28
C TYR A 164 13.96 -19.94 16.12
N GLU A 165 13.27 -20.74 16.92
CA GLU A 165 13.92 -21.85 17.64
C GLU A 165 13.97 -23.10 16.76
N TYR A 166 12.81 -23.64 16.38
CA TYR A 166 12.69 -24.82 15.53
C TYR A 166 11.30 -24.89 14.90
N ARG A 167 11.15 -25.80 13.92
CA ARG A 167 9.88 -26.09 13.28
C ARG A 167 9.32 -27.40 13.84
N LEU A 168 8.19 -27.32 14.52
CA LEU A 168 7.37 -28.48 14.83
C LEU A 168 6.61 -28.92 13.58
N ARG A 169 6.81 -30.17 13.15
CA ARG A 169 6.03 -30.76 12.05
C ARG A 169 4.65 -31.18 12.52
N GLU A 170 4.53 -31.54 13.79
CA GLU A 170 3.33 -31.96 14.50
C GLU A 170 3.37 -31.33 15.90
N ILE A 171 2.21 -31.12 16.50
CA ILE A 171 2.11 -30.61 17.88
C ILE A 171 2.65 -31.72 18.81
N PRO A 172 3.66 -31.45 19.66
CA PRO A 172 4.17 -32.42 20.60
C PRO A 172 3.07 -32.99 21.50
N PRO A 173 3.10 -34.29 21.81
CA PRO A 173 2.05 -34.95 22.60
C PRO A 173 1.90 -34.39 24.02
N GLU A 174 2.93 -33.72 24.54
CA GLU A 174 2.94 -33.01 25.82
C GLU A 174 2.23 -31.65 25.81
N ILE A 175 1.89 -31.10 24.64
CA ILE A 175 1.14 -29.84 24.53
C ILE A 175 -0.36 -30.19 24.50
N PRO A 176 -1.17 -29.68 25.46
CA PRO A 176 -2.60 -29.90 25.46
C PRO A 176 -3.23 -29.36 24.18
N TRP A 177 -4.09 -30.15 23.54
CA TRP A 177 -4.84 -29.70 22.37
C TRP A 177 -6.13 -29.05 22.85
N PHE A 178 -6.52 -27.94 22.22
CA PHE A 178 -7.79 -27.29 22.54
C PHE A 178 -8.63 -27.11 21.29
N THR A 179 -9.95 -27.28 21.43
CA THR A 179 -10.95 -26.88 20.45
C THR A 179 -11.92 -25.87 21.07
N ILE A 180 -12.67 -25.17 20.23
CA ILE A 180 -13.76 -24.30 20.66
C ILE A 180 -15.06 -25.11 20.59
N ASP A 181 -15.82 -25.16 21.68
CA ASP A 181 -17.14 -25.79 21.70
C ASP A 181 -18.23 -24.91 21.04
N GLN A 182 -19.46 -25.42 20.94
CA GLN A 182 -20.57 -24.67 20.35
C GLN A 182 -20.97 -23.41 21.15
N GLY A 183 -20.58 -23.32 22.42
CA GLY A 183 -20.79 -22.16 23.29
C GLY A 183 -19.64 -21.15 23.28
N GLY A 184 -18.56 -21.41 22.52
CA GLY A 184 -17.37 -20.56 22.46
C GLY A 184 -16.33 -20.83 23.57
N GLY A 185 -16.52 -21.87 24.39
CA GLY A 185 -15.58 -22.29 25.42
C GLY A 185 -14.39 -23.07 24.85
N LEU A 186 -13.20 -22.88 25.42
CA LEU A 186 -12.03 -23.71 25.12
C LEU A 186 -12.15 -25.05 25.86
N VAL A 187 -12.13 -26.15 25.12
CA VAL A 187 -12.20 -27.51 25.64
C VAL A 187 -10.96 -28.27 25.22
N GLU A 188 -10.30 -28.91 26.18
CA GLU A 188 -9.13 -29.76 25.92
C GLU A 188 -9.56 -31.04 25.18
N ILE A 189 -8.81 -31.42 24.15
CA ILE A 189 -9.02 -32.65 23.38
C ILE A 189 -7.76 -33.51 23.42
N ALA A 190 -7.91 -34.81 23.22
CA ALA A 190 -6.75 -35.66 22.99
C ALA A 190 -6.10 -35.29 21.64
N PRO A 191 -4.76 -35.36 21.52
CA PRO A 191 -4.11 -35.37 20.21
C PRO A 191 -4.78 -36.45 19.36
N PHE A 192 -5.20 -36.12 18.14
CA PHE A 192 -5.78 -37.11 17.24
C PHE A 192 -4.83 -38.32 17.13
N GLY A 193 -5.32 -39.52 17.47
CA GLY A 193 -4.63 -40.79 17.25
C GLY A 193 -4.65 -41.20 15.79
#